data_AF-A0A3B8IKI8-F1
#
_entry.id   AF-A0A3B8IKI8-F1
#
_cell.length_a   1.000
_cell.length_b   1.000
_cell.length_c   1.000
_cell.angle_alpha   90.00
_cell.angle_beta   90.00
_cell.angle_gamma   90.00
#
_symmetry.space_group_name_H-M   'P 1'
#
loop_
_entity.id
_entity.type
_entity.pdbx_description
1 polymer ?
#
loop_
_entity_poly.entity_id
_entity_poly.type
_entity_poly.pdbx_seq_one_letter_code
_entity_poly.pdbx_strand_id
1 'polypeptide(L)'
;LAPFHVLATEGAVHVDKSHVWHMETIAKVCAEDSGFLLATPHRVVELADDRAVQEAVDWWTALTEQGGEGMVVKPMEFIAPGPKGWAQPAVKCRGAEYLRIIYGPEYTTEENLKVLKNRGLGRKRSLAQREFALGVEALERFVKQEPLRRVHECVFGVLALESEAVDPRL
;
A
#
# COMPACT_ATOMS: atom_id res chain seq x y z
N LEU A 1 8.09 -2.93 15.45
CA LEU A 1 6.85 -2.80 14.62
C LEU A 1 6.90 -1.47 13.88
N ALA A 2 6.47 -1.41 12.62
CA ALA A 2 6.40 -0.18 11.82
C ALA A 2 4.96 0.09 11.36
N PRO A 3 4.13 0.78 12.17
CA PRO A 3 2.77 1.12 11.78
C PRO A 3 2.75 2.15 10.64
N PHE A 4 1.72 2.11 9.80
CA PHE A 4 1.58 3.06 8.69
C PHE A 4 0.16 3.59 8.47
N HIS A 5 -0.85 3.08 9.17
CA HIS A 5 -2.19 3.68 9.22
C HIS A 5 -2.72 3.66 10.65
N VAL A 6 -3.38 4.75 11.04
CA VAL A 6 -4.30 4.76 12.19
C VAL A 6 -5.67 4.59 11.58
N LEU A 7 -6.23 3.38 11.59
CA LEU A 7 -7.44 3.09 10.81
C LEU A 7 -8.71 3.66 11.47
N ALA A 8 -8.85 3.47 12.78
CA ALA A 8 -10.01 3.92 13.53
C ALA A 8 -9.68 4.17 15.00
N THR A 9 -10.48 5.03 15.63
CA THR A 9 -10.57 5.24 17.08
C THR A 9 -12.05 5.25 17.47
N GLU A 10 -12.36 5.41 18.76
CA GLU A 10 -13.75 5.57 19.19
C GLU A 10 -14.44 6.69 18.41
N GLY A 11 -15.58 6.36 17.78
CA GLY A 11 -16.40 7.30 17.02
C GLY A 11 -15.85 7.78 15.66
N ALA A 12 -14.67 7.32 15.20
CA ALA A 12 -14.11 7.78 13.93
C ALA A 12 -13.31 6.72 13.17
N VAL A 13 -13.53 6.65 11.86
CA VAL A 13 -12.63 6.02 10.89
C VAL A 13 -11.80 7.13 10.23
N HIS A 14 -10.48 6.98 10.19
CA HIS A 14 -9.56 8.07 9.77
C HIS A 14 -9.18 7.98 8.29
N VAL A 15 -10.06 7.46 7.44
CA VAL A 15 -9.85 7.44 5.97
C VAL A 15 -10.12 8.80 5.32
N ASP A 16 -10.56 9.78 6.12
CA ASP A 16 -10.66 11.19 5.75
C ASP A 16 -9.34 11.95 5.93
N LYS A 17 -8.31 11.31 6.53
CA LYS A 17 -7.00 11.91 6.77
C LYS A 17 -6.04 11.59 5.65
N SER A 18 -5.14 12.53 5.34
CA SER A 18 -4.09 12.30 4.35
C SER A 18 -3.05 11.28 4.85
N HIS A 19 -2.31 10.68 3.92
CA HIS A 19 -1.22 9.78 4.30
C HIS A 19 -0.11 10.49 5.10
N VAL A 20 0.12 11.79 4.87
CA VAL A 20 1.03 12.61 5.67
C VAL A 20 0.55 12.69 7.12
N TRP A 21 -0.73 12.95 7.35
CA TRP A 21 -1.30 12.97 8.70
C TRP A 21 -1.07 11.64 9.43
N HIS A 22 -1.26 10.50 8.74
CA HIS A 22 -0.99 9.18 9.32
C HIS A 22 0.49 9.02 9.70
N MET A 23 1.42 9.38 8.80
CA MET A 23 2.85 9.25 9.09
C MET A 23 3.28 10.11 10.27
N GLU A 24 2.86 11.37 10.32
CA GLU A 24 3.19 12.29 11.40
C GLU A 24 2.57 11.87 12.73
N THR A 25 1.31 11.43 12.72
CA THR A 25 0.61 10.97 13.92
C THR A 25 1.25 9.72 14.49
N ILE A 26 1.59 8.75 13.63
CA ILE A 26 2.26 7.52 14.04
C ILE A 26 3.68 7.79 14.52
N ALA A 27 4.40 8.71 13.89
CA ALA A 27 5.76 9.08 14.31
C ALA A 27 5.79 9.60 15.76
N LYS A 28 4.78 10.39 16.15
CA LYS A 28 4.63 10.85 17.55
C LYS A 28 4.45 9.68 18.51
N VAL A 29 3.63 8.68 18.16
CA VAL A 29 3.45 7.47 18.98
C VAL A 29 4.72 6.63 19.03
N CYS A 30 5.43 6.49 17.91
CA CYS A 30 6.68 5.72 17.85
C CYS A 30 7.80 6.35 18.68
N ALA A 31 7.77 7.67 18.88
CA ALA A 31 8.75 8.38 19.71
C ALA A 31 8.66 8.02 21.20
N GLU A 32 7.50 7.56 21.67
CA GLU A 32 7.28 7.16 23.07
C GLU A 32 7.91 5.79 23.40
N ASP A 33 8.15 4.93 22.40
CA ASP A 33 8.86 3.65 22.55
C ASP A 33 9.69 3.34 21.31
N SER A 34 10.80 4.05 21.15
CA SER A 34 11.72 3.89 20.02
C SER A 34 12.50 2.57 20.04
N GLY A 35 12.41 1.78 21.13
CA GLY A 35 13.04 0.46 21.22
C GLY A 35 12.23 -0.61 20.50
N PHE A 36 10.90 -0.42 20.40
CA PHE A 36 9.99 -1.38 19.78
C PHE A 36 9.27 -0.82 18.55
N LEU A 37 8.95 0.47 18.53
CA LEU A 37 8.21 1.13 17.46
C LEU A 37 9.17 1.90 16.53
N LEU A 38 8.97 1.73 15.23
CA LEU A 38 9.78 2.34 14.19
C LEU A 38 8.89 3.25 13.35
N ALA A 39 9.22 4.54 13.32
CA ALA A 39 8.59 5.48 12.39
C ALA A 39 9.00 5.14 10.95
N THR A 40 8.03 5.12 10.04
CA THR A 40 8.28 4.79 8.63
C THR A 40 8.89 6.00 7.91
N PRO A 41 10.10 5.89 7.31
CA PRO A 41 10.64 6.93 6.45
C PRO A 41 9.72 7.13 5.24
N HIS A 42 9.36 8.37 4.92
CA HIS A 42 8.48 8.70 3.81
C HIS A 42 8.90 10.02 3.15
N ARG A 43 8.39 10.22 1.93
CA ARG A 43 8.55 11.46 1.16
C ARG A 43 7.23 11.82 0.48
N VAL A 44 6.96 13.11 0.39
CA VAL A 44 5.90 13.67 -0.46
C VAL A 44 6.53 14.06 -1.79
N VAL A 45 5.88 13.71 -2.90
CA VAL A 45 6.41 13.95 -4.25
C VAL A 45 5.36 14.69 -5.06
N GLU A 46 5.70 15.87 -5.57
CA GLU A 46 4.91 16.57 -6.57
C GLU A 46 5.23 15.98 -7.94
N LEU A 47 4.25 15.31 -8.56
CA LEU A 47 4.46 14.59 -9.81
C LEU A 47 4.57 15.51 -11.04
N ALA A 48 4.15 16.78 -10.91
CA ALA A 48 4.33 17.80 -11.94
C ALA A 48 5.72 18.47 -11.92
N ASP A 49 6.56 18.17 -10.92
CA ASP A 49 7.92 18.69 -10.80
C ASP A 49 8.95 17.57 -11.09
N ASP A 50 9.59 17.66 -12.26
CA ASP A 50 10.61 16.69 -12.70
C ASP A 50 11.76 16.55 -11.68
N ARG A 51 12.10 17.63 -10.95
CA ARG A 51 13.14 17.58 -9.92
C ARG A 51 12.66 16.76 -8.72
N ALA A 52 11.44 16.98 -8.26
CA ALA A 52 10.86 16.21 -7.14
C ALA A 52 10.77 14.71 -7.50
N VAL A 53 10.41 14.39 -8.75
CA VAL A 53 10.40 13.02 -9.26
C VAL A 53 11.81 12.41 -9.24
N GLN A 54 12.83 13.14 -9.73
CA GLN A 54 14.20 12.65 -9.71
C GLN A 54 14.71 12.41 -8.29
N GLU A 55 14.45 13.34 -7.36
CA GLU A 55 14.83 13.17 -5.95
C GLU A 55 14.14 11.97 -5.29
N ALA A 56 12.93 11.62 -5.70
CA ALA A 56 12.23 10.42 -5.25
C ALA A 56 12.85 9.13 -5.81
N VAL A 57 13.27 9.15 -7.08
CA VAL A 57 13.98 8.03 -7.73
C VAL A 57 15.33 7.79 -7.07
N ASP A 58 16.10 8.85 -6.78
CA ASP A 58 17.40 8.75 -6.13
C ASP A 58 17.26 8.18 -4.70
N TRP A 59 16.25 8.65 -3.96
CA TRP A 59 15.95 8.12 -2.63
C TRP A 59 15.57 6.64 -2.66
N TRP A 60 14.72 6.22 -3.61
CA TRP A 60 14.34 4.82 -3.78
C TRP A 60 15.52 3.94 -4.20
N THR A 61 16.37 4.44 -5.09
CA THR A 61 17.59 3.75 -5.54
C THR A 61 18.51 3.51 -4.35
N ALA A 62 18.82 4.55 -3.58
CA ALA A 62 19.68 4.43 -2.39
C ALA A 62 19.09 3.47 -1.34
N LEU A 63 17.78 3.51 -1.10
CA LEU A 63 17.09 2.58 -0.18
C LEU A 63 17.24 1.12 -0.62
N THR A 64 17.04 0.85 -1.91
CA THR A 64 17.07 -0.52 -2.45
C THR A 64 18.48 -1.08 -2.60
N GLU A 65 19.47 -0.25 -2.90
CA GLU A 65 20.89 -0.62 -2.92
C GLU A 65 21.42 -1.00 -1.53
N GLN A 66 20.84 -0.43 -0.46
CA GLN A 66 21.16 -0.77 0.92
C GLN A 66 20.38 -2.00 1.44
N GLY A 67 19.71 -2.73 0.55
CA GLY A 67 18.97 -3.96 0.89
C GLY A 67 17.50 -3.75 1.24
N GLY A 68 16.96 -2.53 1.10
CA GLY A 68 15.54 -2.28 1.24
C GLY A 68 14.72 -2.98 0.14
N GLU A 69 13.52 -3.47 0.49
CA GLU A 69 12.61 -4.11 -0.48
C GLU A 69 12.19 -3.14 -1.60
N GLY A 70 11.98 -1.87 -1.27
CA GLY A 70 11.44 -0.85 -2.16
C GLY A 70 10.50 0.10 -1.42
N MET A 71 9.51 0.63 -2.14
CA MET A 71 8.55 1.58 -1.59
C MET A 71 7.10 1.23 -1.93
N VAL A 72 6.19 1.82 -1.17
CA VAL A 72 4.75 1.84 -1.48
C VAL A 72 4.37 3.28 -1.80
N VAL A 73 3.96 3.52 -3.05
CA VAL A 73 3.48 4.82 -3.51
C VAL A 73 1.98 4.89 -3.25
N LYS A 74 1.53 5.94 -2.58
CA LYS A 74 0.11 6.17 -2.26
C LYS A 74 -0.29 7.56 -2.76
N PRO A 75 -1.56 7.77 -3.13
CA PRO A 75 -2.08 9.13 -3.33
C PRO A 75 -1.89 9.99 -2.07
N MET A 76 -2.04 11.32 -2.15
CA MET A 76 -1.98 12.16 -0.94
C MET A 76 -3.14 11.86 0.01
N GLU A 77 -4.36 11.88 -0.54
CA GLU A 77 -5.59 11.51 0.15
C GLU A 77 -5.72 10.00 0.25
N PHE A 78 -6.26 9.49 1.36
CA PHE A 78 -6.43 8.05 1.60
C PHE A 78 -7.37 7.40 0.58
N ILE A 79 -8.43 8.12 0.19
CA ILE A 79 -9.36 7.73 -0.88
C ILE A 79 -9.33 8.81 -1.94
N ALA A 80 -8.61 8.56 -3.04
CA ALA A 80 -8.42 9.53 -4.12
C ALA A 80 -9.20 9.15 -5.39
N PRO A 81 -9.81 10.12 -6.10
CA PRO A 81 -10.44 9.85 -7.39
C PRO A 81 -9.38 9.45 -8.44
N GLY A 82 -9.79 8.60 -9.37
CA GLY A 82 -8.99 8.19 -10.51
C GLY A 82 -9.80 8.21 -11.81
N PRO A 83 -9.18 7.96 -12.96
CA PRO A 83 -9.85 8.07 -14.27
C PRO A 83 -11.07 7.14 -14.46
N LYS A 84 -11.19 6.07 -13.66
CA LYS A 84 -12.26 5.07 -13.74
C LYS A 84 -12.89 4.80 -12.36
N GLY A 85 -13.21 5.86 -11.62
CA GLY A 85 -13.73 5.79 -10.26
C GLY A 85 -12.67 6.18 -9.24
N TRP A 86 -12.19 5.22 -8.45
CA TRP A 86 -11.16 5.46 -7.45
C TRP A 86 -9.77 5.08 -7.97
N ALA A 87 -8.75 5.84 -7.56
CA ALA A 87 -7.36 5.47 -7.75
C ALA A 87 -7.03 4.20 -6.95
N GLN A 88 -5.92 3.53 -7.28
CA GLN A 88 -5.41 2.47 -6.42
C GLN A 88 -4.95 3.11 -5.10
N PRO A 89 -5.34 2.56 -3.93
CA PRO A 89 -4.96 3.14 -2.64
C PRO A 89 -3.46 3.03 -2.36
N ALA A 90 -2.80 2.06 -3.01
CA ALA A 90 -1.36 1.85 -2.91
C ALA A 90 -0.83 1.12 -4.14
N VAL A 91 0.40 1.47 -4.55
CA VAL A 91 1.15 0.78 -5.59
C VAL A 91 2.54 0.44 -5.05
N LYS A 92 2.89 -0.86 -5.04
CA LYS A 92 4.21 -1.33 -4.64
C LYS A 92 5.22 -1.14 -5.78
N CYS A 93 6.41 -0.63 -5.44
CA CYS A 93 7.56 -0.48 -6.34
C CYS A 93 8.79 -1.10 -5.68
N ARG A 94 9.14 -2.32 -6.08
CA ARG A 94 10.16 -3.16 -5.44
C ARG A 94 11.50 -3.07 -6.17
N GLY A 95 12.59 -3.06 -5.41
CA GLY A 95 13.97 -2.99 -5.89
C GLY A 95 14.38 -4.21 -6.72
N ALA A 96 15.36 -4.03 -7.60
CA ALA A 96 15.77 -5.07 -8.54
C ALA A 96 16.32 -6.32 -7.84
N GLU A 97 17.15 -6.16 -6.81
CA GLU A 97 17.73 -7.30 -6.10
C GLU A 97 16.68 -8.06 -5.28
N TYR A 98 15.74 -7.35 -4.63
CA TYR A 98 14.61 -7.97 -3.93
C TYR A 98 13.76 -8.83 -4.87
N LEU A 99 13.52 -8.35 -6.10
CA LEU A 99 12.71 -9.07 -7.07
C LEU A 99 13.31 -10.43 -7.50
N ARG A 100 14.59 -10.71 -7.23
CA ARG A 100 15.15 -12.07 -7.41
C ARG A 100 14.50 -13.11 -6.51
N ILE A 101 14.06 -12.70 -5.32
CA ILE A 101 13.33 -13.57 -4.37
C ILE A 101 11.96 -13.95 -4.95
N ILE A 102 11.35 -13.04 -5.72
CA ILE A 102 9.99 -13.18 -6.24
C ILE A 102 9.96 -13.86 -7.61
N TYR A 103 10.86 -13.46 -8.51
CA TYR A 103 10.88 -13.89 -9.92
C TYR A 103 12.00 -14.91 -10.23
N GLY A 104 12.84 -15.24 -9.24
CA GLY A 104 13.98 -16.13 -9.39
C GLY A 104 15.29 -15.39 -9.67
N PRO A 105 16.45 -16.02 -9.41
CA PRO A 105 17.76 -15.38 -9.49
C PRO A 105 18.11 -14.87 -10.89
N GLU A 106 17.59 -15.51 -11.94
CA GLU A 106 17.88 -15.22 -13.35
C GLU A 106 16.84 -14.30 -14.02
N TYR A 107 15.90 -13.72 -13.27
CA TYR A 107 14.81 -12.94 -13.87
C TYR A 107 15.28 -11.72 -14.69
N THR A 108 16.49 -11.24 -14.43
CA THR A 108 17.12 -10.10 -15.10
C THR A 108 17.73 -10.43 -16.46
N THR A 109 17.75 -11.70 -16.90
CA THR A 109 18.20 -12.03 -18.26
C THR A 109 17.28 -11.40 -19.30
N GLU A 110 17.81 -11.05 -20.48
CA GLU A 110 17.03 -10.37 -21.52
C GLU A 110 15.82 -11.19 -21.98
N GLU A 111 15.98 -12.51 -22.09
CA GLU A 111 14.92 -13.45 -22.43
C GLU A 111 13.79 -13.45 -21.39
N ASN A 112 14.14 -13.57 -20.10
CA ASN A 112 13.16 -13.57 -19.01
C ASN A 112 12.45 -12.23 -18.88
N LEU A 113 13.17 -11.10 -18.99
CA LEU A 113 12.60 -9.76 -18.92
C LEU A 113 11.58 -9.49 -20.02
N LYS A 114 11.84 -9.97 -21.26
CA LYS A 114 10.89 -9.83 -22.38
C LYS A 114 9.54 -10.50 -22.05
N VAL A 115 9.57 -11.69 -21.46
CA VAL A 115 8.36 -12.42 -21.05
C VAL A 115 7.68 -11.73 -19.86
N LEU A 116 8.43 -11.35 -18.82
CA LEU A 116 7.90 -10.77 -17.59
C LEU A 116 7.27 -9.38 -17.76
N LYS A 117 7.69 -8.61 -18.78
CA LYS A 117 7.07 -7.33 -19.13
C LYS A 117 5.60 -7.49 -19.57
N ASN A 118 5.26 -8.63 -20.18
CA ASN A 118 3.90 -8.94 -20.63
C ASN A 118 3.05 -9.54 -19.49
N ARG A 119 2.80 -8.76 -18.43
CA ARG A 119 2.02 -9.21 -17.26
C ARG A 119 0.66 -8.52 -17.14
N GLY A 120 -0.38 -9.31 -16.87
CA GLY A 120 -1.75 -8.82 -16.68
C GLY A 120 -1.98 -8.30 -15.25
N LEU A 121 -1.96 -6.99 -15.05
CA LEU A 121 -2.20 -6.37 -13.73
C LEU A 121 -3.68 -6.11 -13.42
N GLY A 122 -4.57 -6.24 -14.40
CA GLY A 122 -5.98 -5.84 -14.29
C GLY A 122 -6.74 -6.55 -13.17
N ARG A 123 -6.59 -7.88 -13.07
CA ARG A 123 -7.28 -8.69 -12.06
C ARG A 123 -6.85 -8.31 -10.64
N LYS A 124 -5.54 -8.19 -10.39
CA LYS A 124 -5.01 -7.81 -9.06
C LYS A 124 -5.46 -6.41 -8.65
N ARG A 125 -5.46 -5.45 -9.59
CA ARG A 125 -5.97 -4.08 -9.36
C ARG A 125 -7.45 -4.06 -8.99
N SER A 126 -8.27 -4.88 -9.66
CA SER A 126 -9.70 -5.00 -9.36
C SER A 126 -9.96 -5.64 -7.99
N LEU A 127 -9.23 -6.71 -7.64
CA LEU A 127 -9.31 -7.34 -6.33
C LEU A 127 -8.92 -6.37 -5.21
N ALA A 128 -7.78 -5.70 -5.35
CA ALA A 128 -7.32 -4.71 -4.37
C ALA A 128 -8.35 -3.60 -4.10
N GLN A 129 -9.04 -3.12 -5.13
CA GLN A 129 -10.11 -2.12 -4.96
C GLN A 129 -11.33 -2.66 -4.21
N ARG A 130 -11.77 -3.89 -4.54
CA ARG A 130 -12.91 -4.55 -3.88
C ARG A 130 -12.60 -4.85 -2.42
N GLU A 131 -11.43 -5.42 -2.14
CA GLU A 131 -10.95 -5.69 -0.78
C GLU A 131 -10.82 -4.40 0.03
N PHE A 132 -10.24 -3.35 -0.56
CA PHE A 132 -10.14 -2.04 0.08
C PHE A 132 -11.51 -1.47 0.46
N ALA A 133 -12.48 -1.50 -0.47
CA ALA A 133 -13.83 -1.01 -0.21
C ALA A 133 -14.52 -1.79 0.92
N LEU A 134 -14.39 -3.12 0.92
CA LEU A 134 -14.93 -3.97 2.01
C LEU A 134 -14.24 -3.67 3.34
N GLY A 135 -12.93 -3.43 3.35
CA GLY A 135 -12.18 -3.07 4.55
C GLY A 135 -12.65 -1.74 5.15
N VAL A 136 -12.82 -0.71 4.31
CA VAL A 136 -13.34 0.60 4.76
C VAL A 136 -14.77 0.46 5.29
N GLU A 137 -15.64 -0.24 4.56
CA GLU A 137 -17.02 -0.47 5.00
C GLU A 137 -17.10 -1.24 6.33
N ALA A 138 -16.23 -2.23 6.54
CA ALA A 138 -16.16 -2.96 7.81
C ALA A 138 -15.81 -2.03 8.98
N LEU A 139 -14.82 -1.15 8.80
CA LEU A 139 -14.42 -0.16 9.81
C LEU A 139 -15.55 0.82 10.11
N GLU A 140 -16.19 1.35 9.08
CA GLU A 140 -17.32 2.29 9.20
C GLU A 140 -18.48 1.69 10.00
N ARG A 141 -18.88 0.46 9.66
CA ARG A 141 -19.95 -0.25 10.37
C ARG A 141 -19.58 -0.55 11.82
N PHE A 142 -18.34 -0.92 12.07
CA PHE A 142 -17.84 -1.17 13.41
C PHE A 142 -17.89 0.08 14.28
N VAL A 143 -17.36 1.20 13.77
CA VAL A 143 -17.36 2.49 14.48
C VAL A 143 -18.78 3.03 14.73
N LYS A 144 -19.73 2.77 13.81
CA LYS A 144 -21.15 3.10 13.97
C LYS A 144 -21.93 2.15 14.88
N GLN A 145 -21.25 1.18 15.51
CA GLN A 145 -21.83 0.19 16.41
C GLN A 145 -22.95 -0.65 15.74
N GLU A 146 -22.82 -0.93 14.45
CA GLU A 146 -23.74 -1.86 13.78
C GLU A 146 -23.61 -3.29 14.35
N PRO A 147 -24.65 -4.14 14.23
CA PRO A 147 -24.57 -5.53 14.67
C PRO A 147 -23.39 -6.26 14.04
N LEU A 148 -22.68 -7.08 14.83
CA LEU A 148 -21.43 -7.74 14.42
C LEU A 148 -21.52 -8.49 13.07
N ARG A 149 -22.69 -9.08 12.76
CA ARG A 149 -22.92 -9.74 11.46
C ARG A 149 -22.71 -8.81 10.25
N ARG A 150 -23.04 -7.52 10.38
CA ARG A 150 -22.88 -6.49 9.34
C ARG A 150 -21.42 -6.09 9.14
N VAL A 151 -20.63 -6.12 10.21
CA VAL A 151 -19.17 -5.93 10.12
C VAL A 151 -18.53 -7.18 9.50
N HIS A 152 -18.90 -8.36 10.00
CA HIS A 152 -18.31 -9.63 9.59
C HIS A 152 -18.62 -10.00 8.13
N GLU A 153 -19.78 -9.65 7.56
CA GLU A 153 -20.02 -9.89 6.13
C GLU A 153 -18.98 -9.19 5.24
N CYS A 154 -18.50 -7.99 5.62
CA CYS A 154 -17.46 -7.28 4.90
C CYS A 154 -16.08 -7.92 5.11
N VAL A 155 -15.74 -8.24 6.36
CA VAL A 155 -14.46 -8.90 6.72
C VAL A 155 -14.34 -10.27 6.03
N PHE A 156 -15.38 -11.09 6.05
CA PHE A 156 -15.40 -12.37 5.36
C PHE A 156 -15.43 -12.21 3.84
N GLY A 157 -16.00 -11.12 3.33
CA GLY A 157 -15.89 -10.76 1.92
C GLY A 157 -14.43 -10.58 1.49
N VAL A 158 -13.60 -9.89 2.27
CA VAL A 158 -12.15 -9.76 2.00
C VAL A 158 -11.49 -11.14 1.97
N LEU A 159 -11.75 -11.97 2.98
CA LEU A 159 -11.18 -13.33 3.05
C LEU A 159 -11.59 -14.20 1.85
N ALA A 160 -12.84 -14.08 1.39
CA ALA A 160 -13.33 -14.79 0.22
C ALA A 160 -12.65 -14.32 -1.07
N LEU A 161 -12.40 -13.01 -1.23
CA LEU A 161 -11.72 -12.46 -2.40
C LEU A 161 -10.24 -12.87 -2.47
N GLU A 162 -9.56 -12.98 -1.33
CA GLU A 162 -8.17 -13.47 -1.27
C GLU A 162 -8.02 -14.94 -1.68
N SER A 163 -9.13 -15.69 -1.73
CA SER A 163 -9.14 -17.06 -2.28
C SER A 163 -9.22 -17.11 -3.80
N GLU A 164 -9.45 -15.98 -4.49
CA GLU A 164 -9.42 -15.93 -5.95
C GLU A 164 -7.99 -16.12 -6.48
N ALA A 165 -7.81 -17.03 -7.44
CA ALA A 165 -6.51 -17.27 -8.05
C ALA A 165 -5.97 -16.03 -8.80
N VAL A 166 -4.81 -15.54 -8.36
CA VAL A 166 -4.04 -14.46 -9.00
C VAL A 166 -2.58 -14.89 -9.09
N ASP A 167 -1.83 -14.31 -10.03
CA ASP A 167 -0.38 -14.50 -10.10
C ASP A 167 0.27 -14.13 -8.76
N PRO A 168 0.88 -15.08 -8.03
CA PRO A 168 1.41 -14.86 -6.69
C PRO A 168 2.64 -13.93 -6.66
N ARG A 169 3.20 -13.58 -7.83
CA ARG A 169 4.35 -12.70 -7.95
C ARG A 169 3.96 -11.21 -7.92
N LEU A 170 2.66 -10.89 -8.01
CA LEU A 170 2.11 -9.53 -8.10
C LEU A 170 1.78 -8.90 -6.74
#